data_AF-A0A938M3P5-F1
#
_entry.id   AF-A0A938M3P5-F1
#
_cell.length_a   1.000
_cell.length_b   1.000
_cell.length_c   1.000
_cell.angle_alpha   90.00
_cell.angle_beta   90.00
_cell.angle_gamma   90.00
#
_symmetry.space_group_name_H-M   'P 1'
#
loop_
_entity.id
_entity.type
_entity.pdbx_description
1 polymer ?
#
loop_
_entity_poly.entity_id
_entity_poly.type
_entity_poly.pdbx_seq_one_letter_code
_entity_poly.pdbx_strand_id
1 'polypeptide(L)'
;MRRSQIMSRCVLSAGVALGLARAGYAVDLVRSGQAVAEIITAETPAPSVRTAAEELQRHVEAMSGAKLPIVSKQSADVANHVHVGESDATRRLGVRLDDVKHDGFKIVARQNYVVLAGREFPLFEKSFAQFSDVGRRQEAWEKQTGRKWRFPPIIDYGDANKECGFHMGDGNGTLYAVYELLEQMGFRWYMPVAEIGMVIPKSKDISVRTQDLKREPEFPQRILIDPHLGRFKDEFLWFKSMRVGRSFVMPIYHSLSGPMELYKEQQPQEYYGVVNGQINYFVPRLNNPRLRADLVEYLELVDKEFPGIEYACIGQPDGWSALDSADVAAGWDKFAA
;
A
#
# COMPACT_ATOMS: atom_id res chain seq x y z
N MET A 1 -44.79 51.10 69.10
CA MET A 1 -43.35 51.03 68.78
C MET A 1 -43.11 49.92 67.76
N ARG A 2 -42.53 50.31 66.62
CA ARG A 2 -41.78 49.58 65.55
C ARG A 2 -42.18 48.15 65.09
N ARG A 3 -42.43 48.10 63.76
CA ARG A 3 -42.35 47.01 62.78
C ARG A 3 -41.09 46.12 62.91
N SER A 4 -41.17 44.86 62.46
CA SER A 4 -40.07 44.21 61.70
C SER A 4 -40.57 43.00 60.89
N GLN A 5 -40.36 43.07 59.57
CA GLN A 5 -40.48 42.00 58.58
C GLN A 5 -39.26 41.08 58.63
N ILE A 6 -39.40 39.77 58.31
CA ILE A 6 -38.34 38.95 57.68
C ILE A 6 -39.05 37.96 56.73
N MET A 7 -39.25 38.30 55.45
CA MET A 7 -38.35 38.11 54.30
C MET A 7 -38.15 36.64 53.88
N SER A 8 -38.85 36.31 52.79
CA SER A 8 -38.68 35.16 51.91
C SER A 8 -37.20 34.95 51.54
N ARG A 9 -36.67 33.74 51.71
CA ARG A 9 -35.39 33.36 51.10
C ARG A 9 -35.67 32.42 49.93
N CYS A 10 -35.65 33.01 48.74
CA CYS A 10 -35.45 32.29 47.48
C CYS A 10 -34.19 31.44 47.58
N VAL A 11 -34.32 30.15 47.33
CA VAL A 11 -33.20 29.25 47.07
C VAL A 11 -32.72 29.53 45.65
N LEU A 12 -31.60 30.26 45.49
CA LEU A 12 -30.85 30.25 44.25
C LEU A 12 -30.06 28.95 44.19
N SER A 13 -30.52 28.02 43.35
CA SER A 13 -29.73 26.86 42.92
C SER A 13 -28.61 27.36 42.02
N ALA A 14 -27.39 27.47 42.56
CA ALA A 14 -26.19 27.66 41.75
C ALA A 14 -25.94 26.37 40.96
N GLY A 15 -26.33 26.36 39.69
CA GLY A 15 -25.96 25.31 38.75
C GLY A 15 -24.46 25.35 38.50
N VAL A 16 -23.72 24.50 39.20
CA VAL A 16 -22.34 24.17 38.84
C VAL A 16 -22.43 23.31 37.59
N ALA A 17 -22.24 23.91 36.41
CA ALA A 17 -21.93 23.16 35.21
C ALA A 17 -20.56 22.52 35.42
N LEU A 18 -20.53 21.26 35.87
CA LEU A 18 -19.33 20.44 35.83
C LEU A 18 -18.96 20.26 34.36
N GLY A 19 -18.05 21.11 33.87
CA GLY A 19 -17.23 20.77 32.71
C GLY A 19 -16.40 19.56 33.08
N LEU A 20 -16.85 18.38 32.67
CA LEU A 20 -16.02 17.17 32.68
C LEU A 20 -14.80 17.46 31.80
N ALA A 21 -13.68 17.77 32.43
CA ALA A 21 -12.39 17.79 31.77
C ALA A 21 -12.20 16.43 31.09
N ARG A 22 -12.20 16.42 29.75
CA ARG A 22 -11.94 15.22 28.95
C ARG A 22 -10.46 14.85 29.04
N ALA A 23 -10.04 14.37 30.21
CA ALA A 23 -8.73 13.74 30.36
C ALA A 23 -8.67 12.55 29.38
N GLY A 24 -7.85 12.68 28.32
CA GLY A 24 -7.58 11.60 27.36
C GLY A 24 -7.90 11.89 25.89
N TYR A 25 -8.65 12.96 25.57
CA TYR A 25 -8.88 13.38 24.18
C TYR A 25 -7.96 14.56 23.82
N ALA A 26 -7.21 14.42 22.72
CA ALA A 26 -6.39 15.50 22.19
C ALA A 26 -7.27 16.41 21.33
N VAL A 27 -7.72 15.92 20.18
CA VAL A 27 -8.24 16.79 19.12
C VAL A 27 -9.70 16.48 18.83
N ASP A 28 -10.54 17.50 18.82
CA ASP A 28 -11.90 17.38 18.30
C ASP A 28 -11.89 17.59 16.79
N LEU A 29 -12.45 16.62 16.05
CA LEU A 29 -12.64 16.71 14.60
C LEU A 29 -14.03 17.29 14.28
N VAL A 30 -15.03 16.82 15.02
CA VAL A 30 -16.43 17.23 14.86
C VAL A 30 -17.04 17.45 16.24
N ARG A 31 -17.79 18.54 16.39
CA ARG A 31 -18.55 18.89 17.60
C ARG A 31 -19.98 19.23 17.25
N SER A 32 -20.94 18.60 17.91
CA SER A 32 -22.38 18.86 17.66
C SER A 32 -22.76 18.79 16.17
N GLY A 33 -22.12 17.89 15.41
CA GLY A 33 -22.33 17.74 13.97
C GLY A 33 -21.72 18.83 13.09
N GLN A 34 -20.81 19.66 13.62
CA GLN A 34 -20.06 20.67 12.86
C GLN A 34 -18.57 20.31 12.83
N ALA A 35 -17.94 20.46 11.66
CA ALA A 35 -16.51 20.28 11.53
C ALA A 35 -15.80 21.39 12.32
N VAL A 36 -14.90 21.00 13.21
CA VAL A 36 -14.10 21.93 14.02
C VAL A 36 -12.59 21.72 13.81
N ALA A 37 -12.22 20.95 12.80
CA ALA A 37 -10.85 20.71 12.39
C ALA A 37 -10.70 20.74 10.86
N GLU A 38 -9.47 20.94 10.41
CA GLU A 38 -9.07 20.83 9.00
C GLU A 38 -8.15 19.62 8.78
N ILE A 39 -8.24 19.01 7.61
CA ILE A 39 -7.27 18.03 7.12
C ILE A 39 -6.22 18.80 6.31
N ILE A 40 -4.95 18.65 6.68
CA ILE A 40 -3.83 19.36 6.07
C ILE A 40 -2.93 18.37 5.34
N THR A 41 -2.72 18.60 4.04
CA THR A 41 -1.72 17.86 3.23
C THR A 41 -0.62 18.79 2.76
N ALA A 42 0.43 18.24 2.13
CA ALA A 42 1.33 19.04 1.31
C ALA A 42 0.56 19.70 0.15
N GLU A 43 1.13 20.75 -0.46
CA GLU A 43 0.55 21.42 -1.63
C GLU A 43 0.43 20.47 -2.83
N THR A 44 1.44 19.62 -3.03
CA THR A 44 1.47 18.58 -4.06
C THR A 44 1.67 17.20 -3.42
N PRO A 45 0.63 16.64 -2.76
CA PRO A 45 0.76 15.37 -2.07
C PRO A 45 0.88 14.22 -3.08
N ALA A 46 1.62 13.17 -2.70
CA ALA A 46 1.64 11.92 -3.46
C ALA A 46 0.20 11.38 -3.65
N PRO A 47 -0.10 10.63 -4.73
CA PRO A 47 -1.44 10.11 -4.99
C PRO A 47 -2.05 9.35 -3.79
N SER A 48 -1.26 8.50 -3.13
CA SER A 48 -1.67 7.75 -1.93
C SER A 48 -2.03 8.66 -0.75
N VAL A 49 -1.29 9.75 -0.55
CA VAL A 49 -1.53 10.72 0.53
C VAL A 49 -2.80 11.54 0.26
N ARG A 50 -3.04 11.94 -1.00
CA ARG A 50 -4.31 12.58 -1.40
C ARG A 50 -5.48 11.65 -1.12
N THR A 51 -5.41 10.40 -1.57
CA THR A 51 -6.44 9.40 -1.32
C THR A 51 -6.64 9.14 0.17
N ALA A 52 -5.58 9.13 0.98
CA ALA A 52 -5.68 9.01 2.44
C ALA A 52 -6.46 10.17 3.07
N ALA A 53 -6.21 11.41 2.64
CA ALA A 53 -6.94 12.58 3.12
C ALA A 53 -8.43 12.53 2.72
N GLU A 54 -8.72 12.10 1.48
CA GLU A 54 -10.08 11.91 0.98
C GLU A 54 -10.83 10.81 1.74
N GLU A 55 -10.18 9.67 2.03
CA GLU A 55 -10.79 8.58 2.82
C GLU A 55 -11.07 9.02 4.25
N LEU A 56 -10.16 9.75 4.90
CA LEU A 56 -10.41 10.33 6.21
C LEU A 56 -11.64 11.26 6.17
N GLN A 57 -11.69 12.18 5.21
CA GLN A 57 -12.82 13.10 5.05
C GLN A 57 -14.14 12.34 4.81
N ARG A 58 -14.15 11.39 3.85
CA ARG A 58 -15.31 10.58 3.45
C ARG A 58 -15.90 9.86 4.66
N HIS A 59 -15.06 9.19 5.44
CA HIS A 59 -15.55 8.37 6.55
C HIS A 59 -15.94 9.21 7.76
N VAL A 60 -15.23 10.30 8.07
CA VAL A 60 -15.64 11.24 9.13
C VAL A 60 -16.96 11.93 8.78
N GLU A 61 -17.15 12.33 7.52
CA GLU A 61 -18.42 12.86 7.01
C GLU A 61 -19.53 11.81 7.10
N ALA A 62 -19.27 10.57 6.68
CA ALA A 62 -20.24 9.48 6.80
C ALA A 62 -20.62 9.17 8.26
N MET A 63 -19.67 9.28 9.21
CA MET A 63 -19.94 9.06 10.64
C MET A 63 -20.78 10.19 11.26
N SER A 64 -20.55 11.44 10.87
CA SER A 64 -21.07 12.60 11.60
C SER A 64 -22.06 13.49 10.85
N GLY A 65 -22.02 13.45 9.52
CA GLY A 65 -22.66 14.41 8.62
C GLY A 65 -21.88 15.72 8.45
N ALA A 66 -20.67 15.84 9.00
CA ALA A 66 -19.82 17.03 8.87
C ALA A 66 -18.62 16.76 7.97
N LYS A 67 -18.41 17.61 6.96
CA LYS A 67 -17.28 17.53 6.04
C LYS A 67 -16.12 18.41 6.54
N LEU A 68 -14.99 17.79 6.88
CA LEU A 68 -13.77 18.53 7.24
C LEU A 68 -13.12 19.10 5.97
N PRO A 69 -12.74 20.38 5.90
CA PRO A 69 -12.01 20.91 4.76
C PRO A 69 -10.65 20.22 4.60
N ILE A 70 -10.24 19.96 3.35
CA ILE A 70 -8.86 19.56 3.01
C ILE A 70 -8.14 20.80 2.47
N VAL A 71 -7.04 21.18 3.11
CA VAL A 71 -6.28 22.40 2.80
C VAL A 71 -4.78 22.11 2.77
N SER A 72 -3.99 22.94 2.09
CA SER A 72 -2.52 22.85 2.12
C SER A 72 -1.87 23.67 3.23
N LYS A 73 -2.64 24.60 3.83
CA LYS A 73 -2.21 25.46 4.93
C LYS A 73 -3.37 25.66 5.90
N GLN A 74 -3.07 25.58 7.19
CA GLN A 74 -4.04 25.79 8.25
C GLN A 74 -4.65 27.20 8.19
N SER A 75 -5.97 27.29 8.34
CA SER A 75 -6.69 28.55 8.51
C SER A 75 -6.45 29.14 9.90
N ALA A 76 -6.37 30.47 10.01
CA ALA A 76 -6.01 31.14 11.26
C ALA A 76 -7.07 30.98 12.38
N ASP A 77 -8.32 30.74 12.00
CA ASP A 77 -9.48 30.60 12.88
C ASP A 77 -9.81 29.15 13.24
N VAL A 78 -9.14 28.16 12.62
CA VAL A 78 -9.32 26.75 12.91
C VAL A 78 -8.19 26.24 13.79
N ALA A 79 -8.47 26.09 15.08
CA ALA A 79 -7.46 25.65 16.06
C ALA A 79 -7.06 24.18 15.90
N ASN A 80 -7.99 23.29 15.56
CA ASN A 80 -7.71 21.86 15.47
C ASN A 80 -7.30 21.46 14.05
N HIS A 81 -6.30 20.60 13.92
CA HIS A 81 -5.81 20.20 12.60
C HIS A 81 -5.29 18.77 12.55
N VAL A 82 -5.49 18.11 11.41
CA VAL A 82 -5.04 16.75 11.13
C VAL A 82 -4.11 16.78 9.94
N HIS A 83 -2.82 16.62 10.16
CA HIS A 83 -1.85 16.45 9.09
C HIS A 83 -1.92 15.03 8.52
N VAL A 84 -2.05 14.90 7.21
CA VAL A 84 -2.03 13.63 6.48
C VAL A 84 -0.83 13.63 5.55
N GLY A 85 0.10 12.70 5.80
CA GLY A 85 1.39 12.58 5.12
C GLY A 85 2.52 13.35 5.82
N GLU A 86 3.76 12.96 5.52
CA GLU A 86 4.93 13.69 5.98
C GLU A 86 5.10 15.00 5.19
N SER A 87 5.41 16.08 5.90
CA SER A 87 5.67 17.41 5.36
C SER A 87 6.54 18.23 6.32
N ASP A 88 7.03 19.39 5.88
CA ASP A 88 7.77 20.31 6.74
C ASP A 88 6.98 20.75 7.99
N ALA A 89 5.64 20.86 7.88
CA ALA A 89 4.79 21.13 9.03
C ALA A 89 4.88 20.02 10.07
N THR A 90 4.77 18.75 9.66
CA THR A 90 4.88 17.60 10.57
C THR A 90 6.27 17.48 11.20
N ARG A 91 7.32 17.81 10.46
CA ARG A 91 8.71 17.81 10.97
C ARG A 91 8.92 18.91 12.02
N ARG A 92 8.30 20.08 11.86
CA ARG A 92 8.32 21.16 12.89
C ARG A 92 7.55 20.77 14.15
N LEU A 93 6.55 19.89 14.03
CA LEU A 93 5.86 19.27 15.17
C LEU A 93 6.68 18.14 15.82
N GLY A 94 7.88 17.84 15.31
CA GLY A 94 8.76 16.78 15.82
C GLY A 94 8.39 15.37 15.33
N VAL A 95 7.43 15.23 14.42
CA VAL A 95 7.03 13.94 13.86
C VAL A 95 7.83 13.69 12.58
N ARG A 96 8.67 12.65 12.63
CA ARG A 96 9.56 12.21 11.55
C ARG A 96 9.41 10.71 11.32
N LEU A 97 9.70 10.27 10.10
CA LEU A 97 9.63 8.86 9.70
C LEU A 97 11.01 8.18 9.62
N ASP A 98 12.07 8.86 10.06
CA ASP A 98 13.46 8.38 9.99
C ASP A 98 13.67 7.03 10.70
N ASP A 99 12.90 6.75 11.76
CA ASP A 99 12.93 5.52 12.56
C ASP A 99 11.81 4.52 12.20
N VAL A 100 11.09 4.76 11.10
CA VAL A 100 9.99 3.90 10.64
C VAL A 100 10.52 2.97 9.56
N LYS A 101 10.38 1.66 9.78
CA LYS A 101 10.72 0.61 8.82
C LYS A 101 9.59 0.38 7.85
N HIS A 102 9.97 -0.04 6.65
CA HIS A 102 9.05 -0.45 5.59
C HIS A 102 7.96 0.60 5.38
N ASP A 103 6.79 0.20 4.91
CA ASP A 103 5.58 1.01 4.79
C ASP A 103 4.82 1.16 6.12
N GLY A 104 5.59 1.20 7.23
CA GLY A 104 5.09 1.55 8.55
C GLY A 104 4.64 3.01 8.66
N PHE A 105 4.01 3.32 9.77
CA PHE A 105 3.40 4.62 10.00
C PHE A 105 3.35 5.04 11.47
N LYS A 106 3.04 6.32 11.67
CA LYS A 106 2.82 6.94 12.97
C LYS A 106 1.47 7.63 13.04
N ILE A 107 0.86 7.57 14.23
CA ILE A 107 -0.29 8.40 14.64
C ILE A 107 0.13 9.17 15.89
N VAL A 108 0.30 10.47 15.76
CA VAL A 108 0.67 11.35 16.88
C VAL A 108 -0.44 12.35 17.10
N ALA A 109 -1.11 12.29 18.26
CA ALA A 109 -2.17 13.22 18.63
C ALA A 109 -1.85 13.89 19.97
N ARG A 110 -1.76 15.22 19.96
CA ARG A 110 -1.40 16.06 21.10
C ARG A 110 -2.13 17.40 21.01
N GLN A 111 -2.61 17.90 22.14
CA GLN A 111 -3.19 19.25 22.24
C GLN A 111 -4.28 19.48 21.17
N ASN A 112 -3.96 20.20 20.09
CA ASN A 112 -4.87 20.56 19.01
C ASN A 112 -4.50 19.91 17.65
N TYR A 113 -3.48 19.03 17.60
CA TYR A 113 -3.04 18.44 16.34
C TYR A 113 -3.04 16.90 16.34
N VAL A 114 -3.29 16.35 15.15
CA VAL A 114 -3.07 14.94 14.82
C VAL A 114 -2.12 14.88 13.62
N VAL A 115 -1.15 13.98 13.65
CA VAL A 115 -0.31 13.64 12.49
C VAL A 115 -0.55 12.17 12.15
N LEU A 116 -0.97 11.92 10.91
CA LEU A 116 -1.12 10.62 10.27
C LEU A 116 -0.10 10.55 9.15
N ALA A 117 1.06 9.95 9.40
CA ALA A 117 2.15 9.93 8.44
C ALA A 117 2.79 8.55 8.41
N GLY A 118 3.06 8.04 7.21
CA GLY A 118 3.82 6.81 7.02
C GLY A 118 4.69 6.87 5.80
N ARG A 119 5.56 5.87 5.66
CA ARG A 119 6.50 5.81 4.56
C ARG A 119 5.79 5.34 3.30
N GLU A 120 5.99 6.08 2.22
CA GLU A 120 5.49 5.75 0.90
C GLU A 120 6.58 5.03 0.08
N PHE A 121 6.19 3.96 -0.60
CA PHE A 121 7.02 3.21 -1.55
C PHE A 121 6.28 3.13 -2.88
N PRO A 122 6.37 4.17 -3.73
CA PRO A 122 5.82 4.16 -5.08
C PRO A 122 6.72 3.32 -5.98
N LEU A 123 6.71 1.99 -5.75
CA LEU A 123 7.58 1.07 -6.46
C LEU A 123 7.23 1.02 -7.95
N PHE A 124 5.98 1.34 -8.30
CA PHE A 124 5.55 1.47 -9.69
C PHE A 124 6.30 2.55 -10.50
N GLU A 125 6.61 3.71 -9.90
CA GLU A 125 7.35 4.77 -10.59
C GLU A 125 8.80 4.35 -10.93
N LYS A 126 9.28 3.26 -10.33
CA LYS A 126 10.64 2.73 -10.49
C LYS A 126 10.74 1.51 -11.43
N SER A 127 9.82 1.40 -12.39
CA SER A 127 9.85 0.46 -13.53
C SER A 127 9.52 -1.00 -13.19
N PHE A 128 8.23 -1.32 -13.16
CA PHE A 128 7.74 -2.69 -13.35
C PHE A 128 6.64 -2.66 -14.42
N ALA A 129 6.68 -3.56 -15.39
CA ALA A 129 5.66 -3.58 -16.44
C ALA A 129 4.31 -3.92 -15.82
N GLN A 130 3.28 -3.12 -16.13
CA GLN A 130 1.91 -3.56 -15.88
C GLN A 130 1.69 -4.86 -16.66
N PHE A 131 0.92 -5.78 -16.11
CA PHE A 131 0.54 -6.99 -16.83
C PHE A 131 -0.06 -6.65 -18.21
N SER A 132 -0.83 -5.55 -18.26
CA SER A 132 -1.42 -5.00 -19.48
C SER A 132 -0.43 -4.34 -20.46
N ASP A 133 0.80 -4.04 -20.05
CA ASP A 133 1.84 -3.35 -20.85
C ASP A 133 2.93 -4.30 -21.37
N VAL A 134 2.91 -5.58 -20.97
CA VAL A 134 3.94 -6.57 -21.33
C VAL A 134 4.15 -6.68 -22.84
N GLY A 135 3.08 -6.65 -23.64
CA GLY A 135 3.18 -6.76 -25.10
C GLY A 135 3.92 -5.59 -25.76
N ARG A 136 3.65 -4.35 -25.34
CA ARG A 136 4.35 -3.16 -25.85
C ARG A 136 5.83 -3.18 -25.45
N ARG A 137 6.10 -3.60 -24.21
CA ARG A 137 7.48 -3.67 -23.69
C ARG A 137 8.29 -4.80 -24.34
N GLN A 138 7.64 -5.90 -24.75
CA GLN A 138 8.28 -6.98 -25.51
C GLN A 138 8.95 -6.47 -26.78
N GLU A 139 8.26 -5.68 -27.60
CA GLU A 139 8.83 -5.18 -28.86
C GLU A 139 10.04 -4.25 -28.63
N ALA A 140 9.95 -3.36 -27.63
CA ALA A 140 11.04 -2.47 -27.27
C ALA A 140 12.26 -3.25 -26.74
N TRP A 141 12.02 -4.27 -25.92
CA TRP A 141 13.04 -5.16 -25.39
C TRP A 141 13.80 -5.91 -26.48
N GLU A 142 13.08 -6.49 -27.45
CA GLU A 142 13.72 -7.20 -28.55
C GLU A 142 14.58 -6.26 -29.40
N LYS A 143 14.11 -5.03 -29.64
CA LYS A 143 14.86 -4.02 -30.38
C LYS A 143 16.12 -3.56 -29.62
N GLN A 144 16.02 -3.39 -28.31
CA GLN A 144 17.12 -2.95 -27.45
C GLN A 144 18.20 -4.02 -27.31
N THR A 145 17.80 -5.27 -27.15
CA THR A 145 18.72 -6.39 -26.89
C THR A 145 19.22 -7.06 -28.17
N GLY A 146 18.50 -6.92 -29.28
CA GLY A 146 18.74 -7.71 -30.50
C GLY A 146 18.42 -9.19 -30.34
N ARG A 147 17.82 -9.59 -29.20
CA ARG A 147 17.45 -10.96 -28.87
C ARG A 147 15.94 -11.10 -28.93
N LYS A 148 15.45 -12.30 -29.26
CA LYS A 148 14.02 -12.64 -29.22
C LYS A 148 13.53 -13.05 -27.84
N TRP A 149 14.35 -12.87 -26.81
CA TRP A 149 14.03 -13.25 -25.43
C TRP A 149 12.77 -12.55 -24.93
N ARG A 150 12.00 -13.25 -24.10
CA ARG A 150 10.84 -12.66 -23.43
C ARG A 150 11.30 -11.51 -22.54
N PHE A 151 10.66 -10.35 -22.67
CA PHE A 151 10.86 -9.21 -21.80
C PHE A 151 10.68 -9.67 -20.35
N PRO A 152 11.57 -9.27 -19.42
CA PRO A 152 11.53 -9.71 -18.03
C PRO A 152 10.14 -9.47 -17.49
N PRO A 153 9.37 -10.53 -17.21
CA PRO A 153 8.02 -10.35 -16.76
C PRO A 153 8.12 -10.04 -15.28
N ILE A 154 8.81 -8.95 -14.88
CA ILE A 154 8.80 -8.44 -13.51
C ILE A 154 7.42 -7.81 -13.28
N ILE A 155 6.43 -8.71 -13.29
CA ILE A 155 5.02 -8.50 -13.18
C ILE A 155 4.78 -8.17 -11.71
N ASP A 156 4.25 -6.99 -11.47
CA ASP A 156 3.45 -6.78 -10.28
C ASP A 156 2.04 -7.32 -10.55
N TYR A 157 1.50 -8.05 -9.59
CA TYR A 157 0.12 -8.54 -9.67
C TYR A 157 -0.82 -7.43 -9.18
N GLY A 158 -1.89 -7.21 -9.94
CA GLY A 158 -2.77 -6.04 -9.82
C GLY A 158 -2.27 -4.86 -10.67
N ASP A 159 -3.18 -3.98 -11.08
CA ASP A 159 -2.85 -2.76 -11.83
C ASP A 159 -2.85 -1.52 -10.91
N ALA A 160 -2.30 -0.41 -11.40
CA ALA A 160 -2.56 0.90 -10.80
C ALA A 160 -4.06 1.23 -10.89
N ASN A 161 -4.66 1.59 -9.75
CA ASN A 161 -6.04 2.03 -9.77
C ASN A 161 -6.11 3.43 -10.39
N LYS A 162 -6.87 3.58 -11.48
CA LYS A 162 -6.93 4.83 -12.26
C LYS A 162 -7.44 6.02 -11.46
N GLU A 163 -8.35 5.79 -10.51
CA GLU A 163 -8.93 6.86 -9.70
C GLU A 163 -7.98 7.27 -8.56
N CYS A 164 -7.31 6.31 -7.94
CA CYS A 164 -6.39 6.57 -6.83
C CYS A 164 -5.03 7.07 -7.32
N GLY A 165 -4.58 6.60 -8.48
CA GLY A 165 -3.32 7.01 -9.11
C GLY A 165 -2.07 6.36 -8.52
N PHE A 166 -2.18 5.19 -7.89
CA PHE A 166 -1.05 4.40 -7.38
C PHE A 166 -1.32 2.89 -7.48
N HIS A 167 -0.28 2.08 -7.27
CA HIS A 167 -0.30 0.64 -7.51
C HIS A 167 -0.78 -0.18 -6.32
N MET A 168 -1.38 -1.35 -6.57
CA MET A 168 -1.82 -2.27 -5.52
C MET A 168 -0.66 -2.66 -4.61
N GLY A 169 0.48 -2.98 -5.21
CA GLY A 169 1.71 -3.35 -4.52
C GLY A 169 2.41 -2.18 -3.81
N ASP A 170 2.11 -0.92 -4.08
CA ASP A 170 2.84 0.18 -3.44
C ASP A 170 2.67 0.16 -1.92
N GLY A 171 3.74 0.41 -1.18
CA GLY A 171 3.67 0.59 0.27
C GLY A 171 3.09 1.96 0.60
N ASN A 172 1.94 2.03 1.27
CA ASN A 172 1.21 3.28 1.50
C ASN A 172 0.99 3.60 2.98
N GLY A 173 2.09 3.79 3.73
CA GLY A 173 2.04 3.97 5.18
C GLY A 173 1.06 5.06 5.65
N THR A 174 0.97 6.18 4.94
CA THR A 174 0.03 7.27 5.30
C THR A 174 -1.43 6.83 5.20
N LEU A 175 -1.78 6.07 4.15
CA LEU A 175 -3.12 5.53 3.98
C LEU A 175 -3.44 4.51 5.09
N TYR A 176 -2.45 3.70 5.50
CA TYR A 176 -2.62 2.76 6.61
C TYR A 176 -2.82 3.47 7.95
N ALA A 177 -2.15 4.61 8.19
CA ALA A 177 -2.38 5.44 9.37
C ALA A 177 -3.81 5.98 9.44
N VAL A 178 -4.37 6.38 8.30
CA VAL A 178 -5.77 6.82 8.20
C VAL A 178 -6.71 5.68 8.52
N TYR A 179 -6.54 4.50 7.91
CA TYR A 179 -7.41 3.36 8.21
C TYR A 179 -7.29 2.88 9.66
N GLU A 180 -6.09 2.87 10.24
CA GLU A 180 -5.90 2.61 11.67
C GLU A 180 -6.67 3.62 12.54
N LEU A 181 -6.60 4.92 12.24
CA LEU A 181 -7.35 5.91 13.01
C LEU A 181 -8.86 5.70 12.88
N LEU A 182 -9.35 5.43 11.67
CA LEU A 182 -10.77 5.13 11.42
C LEU A 182 -11.20 3.88 12.20
N GLU A 183 -10.38 2.82 12.22
CA GLU A 183 -10.61 1.61 13.02
C GLU A 183 -10.69 1.93 14.52
N GLN A 184 -9.83 2.81 15.03
CA GLN A 184 -9.91 3.30 16.42
C GLN A 184 -11.21 4.08 16.71
N MET A 185 -11.80 4.72 15.70
CA MET A 185 -13.11 5.39 15.79
C MET A 185 -14.30 4.43 15.65
N GLY A 186 -14.04 3.14 15.37
CA GLY A 186 -15.05 2.09 15.26
C GLY A 186 -15.44 1.72 13.82
N PHE A 187 -14.82 2.32 12.80
CA PHE A 187 -14.98 1.88 11.41
C PHE A 187 -14.50 0.44 11.25
N ARG A 188 -15.21 -0.38 10.48
CA ARG A 188 -14.74 -1.72 10.08
C ARG A 188 -15.05 -1.95 8.60
N TRP A 189 -14.16 -2.65 7.90
CA TRP A 189 -14.34 -2.99 6.49
C TRP A 189 -14.03 -4.47 6.24
N TYR A 190 -15.07 -5.29 6.19
CA TYR A 190 -14.95 -6.76 6.16
C TYR A 190 -14.92 -7.36 4.76
N MET A 191 -15.49 -6.68 3.75
CA MET A 191 -15.48 -7.15 2.36
C MET A 191 -15.48 -5.99 1.35
N PRO A 192 -14.99 -6.20 0.11
CA PRO A 192 -14.85 -5.16 -0.91
C PRO A 192 -16.11 -4.34 -1.23
N VAL A 193 -17.29 -4.97 -1.14
CA VAL A 193 -18.57 -4.33 -1.47
C VAL A 193 -18.97 -3.40 -0.35
N ALA A 194 -18.76 -2.10 -0.53
CA ALA A 194 -18.91 -1.09 0.53
C ALA A 194 -20.30 -1.11 1.20
N GLU A 195 -21.37 -1.33 0.43
CA GLU A 195 -22.76 -1.30 0.90
C GLU A 195 -23.05 -2.34 1.99
N ILE A 196 -22.38 -3.49 1.94
CA ILE A 196 -22.59 -4.60 2.87
C ILE A 196 -21.36 -4.90 3.71
N GLY A 197 -20.19 -4.40 3.30
CA GLY A 197 -18.89 -4.71 3.90
C GLY A 197 -18.39 -3.69 4.90
N MET A 198 -18.96 -2.49 4.95
CA MET A 198 -18.52 -1.45 5.89
C MET A 198 -19.48 -1.33 7.09
N VAL A 199 -18.90 -1.23 8.28
CA VAL A 199 -19.57 -0.76 9.49
C VAL A 199 -19.07 0.65 9.78
N ILE A 200 -19.97 1.64 9.65
CA ILE A 200 -19.67 3.06 9.89
C ILE A 200 -20.43 3.51 11.15
N PRO A 201 -19.76 3.73 12.29
CA PRO A 201 -20.40 4.21 13.51
C PRO A 201 -20.96 5.62 13.30
N LYS A 202 -22.10 5.94 13.93
CA LYS A 202 -22.71 7.28 13.84
C LYS A 202 -22.44 8.07 15.10
N SER A 203 -21.89 9.27 14.96
CA SER A 203 -21.65 10.19 16.08
C SER A 203 -21.61 11.64 15.64
N LYS A 204 -22.26 12.53 16.41
CA LYS A 204 -22.16 13.99 16.23
C LYS A 204 -20.92 14.60 16.87
N ASP A 205 -20.20 13.82 17.67
CA ASP A 205 -18.93 14.21 18.29
C ASP A 205 -17.86 13.19 17.92
N ILE A 206 -16.83 13.64 17.19
CA ILE A 206 -15.70 12.81 16.81
C ILE A 206 -14.44 13.47 17.38
N SER A 207 -13.73 12.74 18.22
CA SER A 207 -12.52 13.21 18.89
C SER A 207 -11.43 12.14 18.83
N VAL A 208 -10.19 12.55 18.63
CA VAL A 208 -9.00 11.69 18.63
C VAL A 208 -8.37 11.69 20.01
N ARG A 209 -8.08 10.51 20.55
CA ARG A 209 -7.41 10.36 21.85
C ARG A 209 -5.95 10.80 21.76
N THR A 210 -5.42 11.32 22.87
CA THR A 210 -3.98 11.60 22.98
C THR A 210 -3.20 10.29 22.80
N GLN A 211 -2.34 10.22 21.79
CA GLN A 211 -1.56 9.00 21.48
C GLN A 211 -0.28 9.32 20.70
N ASP A 212 0.69 8.41 20.79
CA ASP A 212 1.92 8.40 20.00
C ASP A 212 2.19 6.96 19.63
N LEU A 213 1.54 6.57 18.54
CA LEU A 213 1.53 5.22 18.02
C LEU A 213 2.54 5.12 16.90
N LYS A 214 3.39 4.10 16.95
CA LYS A 214 4.16 3.61 15.81
C LYS A 214 3.71 2.18 15.49
N ARG A 215 3.47 1.91 14.20
CA ARG A 215 3.17 0.58 13.67
C ARG A 215 4.05 0.30 12.48
N GLU A 216 4.69 -0.85 12.51
CA GLU A 216 5.62 -1.31 11.47
C GLU A 216 5.24 -2.74 11.14
N PRO A 217 5.19 -3.10 9.85
CA PRO A 217 4.95 -4.48 9.48
C PRO A 217 6.21 -5.31 9.72
N GLU A 218 6.05 -6.52 10.25
CA GLU A 218 7.14 -7.50 10.36
C GLU A 218 7.60 -7.98 8.97
N PHE A 219 6.67 -8.04 8.02
CA PHE A 219 6.95 -8.48 6.66
C PHE A 219 7.02 -7.29 5.69
N PRO A 220 8.16 -7.05 5.02
CA PRO A 220 8.33 -5.96 4.07
C PRO A 220 7.56 -6.12 2.76
N GLN A 221 6.96 -7.30 2.54
CA GLN A 221 6.10 -7.58 1.40
C GLN A 221 4.85 -8.33 1.87
N ARG A 222 3.69 -7.73 1.63
CA ARG A 222 2.37 -8.29 1.94
C ARG A 222 1.52 -8.14 0.69
N ILE A 223 1.53 -9.16 -0.15
CA ILE A 223 0.91 -9.12 -1.47
C ILE A 223 -0.14 -10.22 -1.63
N LEU A 224 -1.10 -9.96 -2.51
CA LEU A 224 -2.05 -10.94 -3.00
C LEU A 224 -1.83 -11.07 -4.51
N ILE A 225 -1.76 -12.31 -4.97
CA ILE A 225 -1.39 -12.64 -6.34
C ILE A 225 -2.67 -12.88 -7.14
N ASP A 226 -3.21 -11.81 -7.73
CA ASP A 226 -4.26 -11.91 -8.75
C ASP A 226 -4.14 -10.71 -9.71
N PRO A 227 -3.98 -10.95 -11.04
CA PRO A 227 -3.82 -9.88 -12.02
C PRO A 227 -5.06 -9.00 -12.19
N HIS A 228 -6.20 -9.39 -11.64
CA HIS A 228 -7.47 -8.68 -11.76
C HIS A 228 -7.81 -7.78 -10.57
N LEU A 229 -6.98 -7.78 -9.52
CA LEU A 229 -7.20 -6.98 -8.32
C LEU A 229 -7.12 -5.49 -8.60
N GLY A 230 -7.95 -4.72 -7.90
CA GLY A 230 -7.78 -3.28 -7.79
C GLY A 230 -8.34 -2.47 -8.96
N ARG A 231 -9.11 -3.11 -9.84
CA ARG A 231 -9.77 -2.44 -10.98
C ARG A 231 -10.83 -1.45 -10.51
N PHE A 232 -11.57 -1.82 -9.45
CA PHE A 232 -12.58 -0.96 -8.84
C PHE A 232 -12.03 -0.29 -7.58
N LYS A 233 -12.34 0.98 -7.39
CA LYS A 233 -11.78 1.79 -6.28
C LYS A 233 -12.07 1.20 -4.90
N ASP A 234 -13.31 0.81 -4.61
CA ASP A 234 -13.65 0.30 -3.27
C ASP A 234 -12.98 -1.06 -2.99
N GLU A 235 -12.91 -1.95 -3.98
CA GLU A 235 -12.13 -3.18 -3.86
C GLU A 235 -10.64 -2.88 -3.62
N PHE A 236 -10.09 -1.96 -4.40
CA PHE A 236 -8.69 -1.55 -4.28
C PHE A 236 -8.38 -1.05 -2.87
N LEU A 237 -9.20 -0.11 -2.38
CA LEU A 237 -9.05 0.49 -1.07
C LEU A 237 -9.32 -0.49 0.08
N TRP A 238 -10.19 -1.49 -0.13
CA TRP A 238 -10.36 -2.58 0.82
C TRP A 238 -9.06 -3.36 1.03
N PHE A 239 -8.35 -3.72 -0.04
CA PHE A 239 -7.01 -4.34 0.08
C PHE A 239 -6.02 -3.44 0.82
N LYS A 240 -6.03 -2.13 0.52
CA LYS A 240 -5.17 -1.18 1.24
C LYS A 240 -5.55 -1.03 2.71
N SER A 241 -6.82 -1.16 3.08
CA SER A 241 -7.28 -1.14 4.48
C SER A 241 -6.73 -2.33 5.28
N MET A 242 -6.52 -3.48 4.64
CA MET A 242 -5.81 -4.63 5.21
C MET A 242 -4.28 -4.45 5.25
N ARG A 243 -3.78 -3.27 4.88
CA ARG A 243 -2.36 -2.91 4.87
C ARG A 243 -1.54 -3.77 3.87
N VAL A 244 -2.16 -4.22 2.79
CA VAL A 244 -1.47 -4.84 1.64
C VAL A 244 -0.55 -3.82 0.98
N GLY A 245 0.72 -4.17 0.81
CA GLY A 245 1.78 -3.28 0.33
C GLY A 245 3.16 -3.89 0.50
N ARG A 246 4.16 -3.28 -0.14
CA ARG A 246 5.55 -3.70 -0.06
C ARG A 246 6.51 -2.52 -0.09
N SER A 247 7.70 -2.72 0.48
CA SER A 247 8.77 -1.73 0.54
C SER A 247 9.94 -2.00 -0.41
N PHE A 248 9.90 -3.15 -1.08
CA PHE A 248 10.83 -3.60 -2.10
C PHE A 248 10.07 -4.55 -3.02
N VAL A 249 10.61 -4.85 -4.19
CA VAL A 249 10.00 -5.81 -5.12
C VAL A 249 10.77 -7.11 -5.07
N MET A 250 10.11 -8.17 -4.59
CA MET A 250 10.53 -9.54 -4.84
C MET A 250 9.63 -10.11 -5.94
N PRO A 251 10.15 -10.29 -7.16
CA PRO A 251 9.37 -10.85 -8.25
C PRO A 251 8.95 -12.29 -7.94
N ILE A 252 7.69 -12.65 -8.22
CA ILE A 252 7.19 -14.02 -8.00
C ILE A 252 7.01 -14.71 -9.35
N TYR A 253 7.89 -15.68 -9.65
CA TYR A 253 7.82 -16.53 -10.84
C TYR A 253 8.14 -17.98 -10.49
N HIS A 254 7.63 -18.90 -11.32
CA HIS A 254 7.99 -20.31 -11.25
C HIS A 254 9.41 -20.58 -11.77
N SER A 255 9.85 -19.89 -12.83
CA SER A 255 11.25 -19.90 -13.31
C SER A 255 11.52 -18.71 -14.23
N LEU A 256 12.79 -18.41 -14.53
CA LEU A 256 13.19 -17.32 -15.40
C LEU A 256 12.86 -17.64 -16.86
N SER A 257 11.69 -17.18 -17.30
CA SER A 257 11.14 -17.39 -18.63
C SER A 257 11.90 -16.74 -19.79
N GLY A 258 12.92 -15.91 -19.55
CA GLY A 258 13.51 -15.01 -20.56
C GLY A 258 14.00 -15.73 -21.83
N PRO A 259 15.17 -16.41 -21.78
CA PRO A 259 15.67 -17.21 -22.90
C PRO A 259 14.88 -18.51 -23.15
N MET A 260 14.00 -18.89 -22.22
CA MET A 260 13.34 -20.21 -22.20
C MET A 260 11.90 -20.19 -22.74
N GLU A 261 11.19 -19.07 -22.69
CA GLU A 261 9.81 -18.94 -23.16
C GLU A 261 9.75 -18.10 -24.43
N LEU A 262 10.43 -18.58 -25.46
CA LEU A 262 10.31 -18.08 -26.83
C LEU A 262 9.06 -18.66 -27.50
N TYR A 263 8.65 -18.12 -28.65
CA TYR A 263 7.72 -18.82 -29.52
C TYR A 263 8.29 -20.18 -29.92
N LYS A 264 7.46 -21.22 -29.98
CA LYS A 264 7.89 -22.62 -30.19
C LYS A 264 8.84 -22.78 -31.39
N GLU A 265 8.64 -22.01 -32.45
CA GLU A 265 9.42 -22.03 -33.68
C GLU A 265 10.84 -21.45 -33.51
N GLN A 266 11.07 -20.71 -32.44
CA GLN A 266 12.32 -19.99 -32.13
C GLN A 266 13.10 -20.64 -30.97
N GLN A 267 12.52 -21.65 -30.32
CA GLN A 267 13.07 -22.31 -29.15
C GLN A 267 14.22 -23.27 -29.52
N PRO A 268 15.47 -23.04 -29.03
CA PRO A 268 16.57 -23.97 -29.25
C PRO A 268 16.28 -25.29 -28.54
N GLN A 269 16.07 -26.38 -29.29
CA GLN A 269 15.64 -27.67 -28.73
C GLN A 269 16.57 -28.18 -27.63
N GLU A 270 17.86 -27.84 -27.69
CA GLU A 270 18.86 -28.22 -26.69
C GLU A 270 18.61 -27.62 -25.29
N TYR A 271 17.77 -26.58 -25.18
CA TYR A 271 17.40 -25.96 -23.90
C TYR A 271 16.35 -26.74 -23.13
N TYR A 272 15.69 -27.71 -23.76
CA TYR A 272 14.49 -28.33 -23.22
C TYR A 272 14.65 -29.82 -23.07
N GLY A 273 14.28 -30.29 -21.89
CA GLY A 273 14.39 -31.68 -21.56
C GLY A 273 13.25 -32.52 -22.10
N VAL A 274 13.41 -33.83 -21.95
CA VAL A 274 12.43 -34.82 -22.40
C VAL A 274 11.52 -35.20 -21.24
N VAL A 275 10.20 -35.22 -21.50
CA VAL A 275 9.17 -35.68 -20.57
C VAL A 275 8.25 -36.63 -21.33
N ASN A 276 8.04 -37.83 -20.80
CA ASN A 276 7.24 -38.88 -21.44
C ASN A 276 7.70 -39.17 -22.89
N GLY A 277 9.02 -39.17 -23.12
CA GLY A 277 9.62 -39.45 -24.43
C GLY A 277 9.53 -38.31 -25.46
N GLN A 278 9.03 -37.13 -25.09
CA GLN A 278 8.93 -35.97 -25.98
C GLN A 278 9.64 -34.75 -25.40
N ILE A 279 10.21 -33.90 -26.27
CA ILE A 279 10.76 -32.61 -25.84
C ILE A 279 9.63 -31.79 -25.22
N ASN A 280 9.84 -31.34 -23.99
CA ASN A 280 8.92 -30.49 -23.26
C ASN A 280 9.49 -29.08 -23.13
N TYR A 281 8.90 -28.16 -23.88
CA TYR A 281 9.33 -26.77 -23.98
C TYR A 281 9.09 -25.91 -22.73
N PHE A 282 8.58 -26.51 -21.65
CA PHE A 282 8.46 -25.86 -20.35
C PHE A 282 9.51 -26.37 -19.34
N VAL A 283 10.26 -27.43 -19.66
CA VAL A 283 11.18 -28.07 -18.72
C VAL A 283 12.62 -27.82 -19.16
N PRO A 284 13.34 -26.91 -18.50
CA PRO A 284 14.66 -26.51 -18.94
C PRO A 284 15.73 -27.50 -18.53
N ARG A 285 16.71 -27.59 -19.41
CA ARG A 285 17.97 -28.32 -19.25
C ARG A 285 19.00 -27.40 -18.57
N LEU A 286 18.86 -27.19 -17.27
CA LEU A 286 19.58 -26.18 -16.48
C LEU A 286 21.12 -26.23 -16.59
N ASN A 287 21.69 -27.42 -16.84
CA ASN A 287 23.13 -27.57 -17.00
C ASN A 287 23.64 -27.29 -18.44
N ASN A 288 22.75 -27.04 -19.41
CA ASN A 288 23.15 -26.75 -20.79
C ASN A 288 24.04 -25.48 -20.82
N PRO A 289 25.28 -25.56 -21.37
CA PRO A 289 26.22 -24.44 -21.32
C PRO A 289 25.76 -23.22 -22.11
N ARG A 290 25.04 -23.42 -23.21
CA ARG A 290 24.50 -22.34 -24.04
C ARG A 290 23.33 -21.66 -23.33
N LEU A 291 22.42 -22.43 -22.74
CA LEU A 291 21.33 -21.87 -21.92
C LEU A 291 21.87 -21.04 -20.75
N ARG A 292 22.89 -21.54 -20.05
CA ARG A 292 23.52 -20.80 -18.95
C ARG A 292 24.18 -19.50 -19.42
N ALA A 293 24.87 -19.50 -20.55
CA ALA A 293 25.46 -18.29 -21.12
C ALA A 293 24.38 -17.26 -21.49
N ASP A 294 23.31 -17.69 -22.18
CA ASP A 294 22.18 -16.82 -22.54
C ASP A 294 21.46 -16.28 -21.29
N LEU A 295 21.31 -17.09 -20.23
CA LEU A 295 20.72 -16.66 -18.95
C LEU A 295 21.56 -15.59 -18.25
N VAL A 296 22.89 -15.70 -18.27
CA VAL A 296 23.79 -14.69 -17.69
C VAL A 296 23.66 -13.36 -18.46
N GLU A 297 23.75 -13.39 -19.79
CA GLU A 297 23.56 -12.19 -20.62
C GLU A 297 22.17 -11.58 -20.42
N TYR A 298 21.12 -12.41 -20.33
CA TYR A 298 19.77 -11.96 -20.03
C TYR A 298 19.68 -11.23 -18.69
N LEU A 299 20.27 -11.80 -17.63
CA LEU A 299 20.28 -11.22 -16.28
C LEU A 299 21.03 -9.89 -16.22
N GLU A 300 22.15 -9.76 -16.94
CA GLU A 300 22.88 -8.50 -17.05
C GLU A 300 22.04 -7.40 -17.72
N LEU A 301 21.27 -7.76 -18.75
CA LEU A 301 20.34 -6.84 -19.41
C LEU A 301 19.14 -6.48 -18.51
N VAL A 302 18.63 -7.44 -17.73
CA VAL A 302 17.58 -7.22 -16.73
C VAL A 302 18.07 -6.24 -15.66
N ASP A 303 19.26 -6.44 -15.09
CA ASP A 303 19.82 -5.55 -14.07
C ASP A 303 20.02 -4.12 -14.59
N LYS A 304 20.45 -3.99 -15.85
CA LYS A 304 20.58 -2.69 -16.52
C LYS A 304 19.23 -1.98 -16.71
N GLU A 305 18.19 -2.73 -17.09
CA GLU A 305 16.85 -2.17 -17.31
C GLU A 305 16.13 -1.87 -15.98
N PHE A 306 16.39 -2.70 -14.97
CA PHE A 306 15.73 -2.66 -13.67
C PHE A 306 16.76 -2.63 -12.53
N PRO A 307 17.51 -1.52 -12.38
CA PRO A 307 18.54 -1.43 -11.36
C PRO A 307 17.93 -1.55 -9.96
N GLY A 308 18.48 -2.45 -9.16
CA GLY A 308 18.05 -2.66 -7.77
C GLY A 308 17.02 -3.77 -7.56
N ILE A 309 16.76 -4.61 -8.57
CA ILE A 309 16.09 -5.91 -8.33
C ILE A 309 17.07 -6.84 -7.59
N GLU A 310 16.66 -7.28 -6.41
CA GLU A 310 17.50 -8.13 -5.55
C GLU A 310 17.34 -9.64 -5.83
N TYR A 311 16.29 -10.02 -6.56
CA TYR A 311 15.90 -11.43 -6.72
C TYR A 311 15.57 -11.77 -8.17
N ALA A 312 16.10 -12.90 -8.62
CA ALA A 312 15.69 -13.55 -9.86
C ALA A 312 15.48 -15.06 -9.60
N CYS A 313 14.38 -15.61 -10.11
CA CYS A 313 14.06 -17.03 -9.94
C CYS A 313 14.60 -17.82 -11.12
N ILE A 314 15.49 -18.80 -10.92
CA ILE A 314 15.92 -19.74 -11.96
C ILE A 314 15.68 -21.15 -11.43
N GLY A 315 14.95 -21.97 -12.19
CA GLY A 315 14.61 -23.31 -11.73
C GLY A 315 13.83 -24.12 -12.76
N GLN A 316 13.48 -25.34 -12.36
CA GLN A 316 12.49 -26.15 -13.06
C GLN A 316 11.10 -25.47 -13.00
N PRO A 317 10.18 -25.74 -13.94
CA PRO A 317 8.83 -25.19 -13.89
C PRO A 317 8.05 -25.70 -12.66
N ASP A 318 6.82 -25.21 -12.50
CA ASP A 318 5.90 -25.40 -11.36
C ASP A 318 5.45 -26.86 -11.06
N GLY A 319 6.35 -27.84 -11.08
CA GLY A 319 6.11 -29.22 -10.65
C GLY A 319 5.17 -30.06 -11.54
N TRP A 320 4.58 -29.48 -12.59
CA TRP A 320 3.66 -30.18 -13.50
C TRP A 320 4.35 -31.21 -14.43
N SER A 321 5.68 -31.35 -14.35
CA SER A 321 6.45 -32.26 -15.20
C SER A 321 7.77 -32.63 -14.52
N ALA A 322 8.23 -33.87 -14.74
CA ALA A 322 9.55 -34.34 -14.31
C ALA A 322 10.34 -34.78 -15.54
N LEU A 323 11.63 -34.44 -15.57
CA LEU A 323 12.55 -34.91 -16.60
C LEU A 323 12.59 -36.45 -16.62
N ASP A 324 12.62 -37.01 -17.82
CA ASP A 324 12.86 -38.44 -18.01
C ASP A 324 14.22 -38.84 -17.42
N SER A 325 14.33 -40.09 -16.99
CA SER A 325 15.50 -40.59 -16.23
C SER A 325 16.83 -40.41 -16.96
N ALA A 326 16.84 -40.37 -18.29
CA ALA A 326 18.05 -40.12 -19.08
C ALA A 326 18.57 -38.68 -18.90
N ASP A 327 17.68 -37.69 -18.93
CA ASP A 327 18.05 -36.28 -18.71
C ASP A 327 18.42 -36.03 -17.24
N VAL A 328 17.77 -36.70 -16.28
CA VAL A 328 18.17 -36.66 -14.86
C VAL A 328 19.56 -37.30 -14.67
N ALA A 329 19.82 -38.47 -15.26
CA ALA A 329 21.10 -39.17 -15.14
C ALA A 329 22.25 -38.37 -15.75
N ALA A 330 21.98 -37.62 -16.83
CA ALA A 330 22.94 -36.71 -17.44
C ALA A 330 23.04 -35.35 -16.70
N GLY A 331 22.31 -35.17 -15.59
CA GLY A 331 22.44 -34.04 -14.68
C GLY A 331 21.88 -32.73 -15.23
N TRP A 332 20.87 -32.79 -16.11
CA TRP A 332 20.28 -31.60 -16.72
C TRP A 332 19.24 -30.91 -15.81
N ASP A 333 18.83 -31.57 -14.73
CA ASP A 333 17.84 -31.12 -13.74
C ASP A 333 18.41 -30.11 -12.72
N LYS A 334 19.73 -29.91 -12.71
CA LYS A 334 20.46 -29.10 -11.73
C LYS A 334 21.52 -28.22 -12.39
N PHE A 335 21.96 -27.19 -11.67
CA PHE A 335 23.17 -26.46 -12.06
C PHE A 335 24.41 -27.31 -11.78
N ALA A 336 25.41 -27.23 -12.66
CA ALA A 336 26.74 -27.74 -12.34
C ALA A 336 27.26 -27.03 -11.07
N ALA A 337 27.81 -27.81 -10.15
CA ALA A 337 28.47 -27.34 -8.93
C ALA A 337 29.80 -26.64 -9.24
#